data_AF-A0A3B0M384-F1
#
_entry.id   AF-A0A3B0M384-F1
#
_cell.length_a   1.000
_cell.length_b   1.000
_cell.length_c   1.000
_cell.angle_alpha   90.00
_cell.angle_beta   90.00
_cell.angle_gamma   90.00
#
_symmetry.space_group_name_H-M   'P 1'
#
loop_
_entity.id
_entity.type
_entity.pdbx_description
1 polymer ?
#
loop_
_entity_poly.entity_id
_entity_poly.type
_entity_poly.pdbx_seq_one_letter_code
_entity_poly.pdbx_strand_id
1 'polypeptide(L)'
;MRVALVLFLMLAACDSPSPQLGRAEPTKLTRGGYEITVWRADDRVEAIRHGFARRADKPHLRATLMRAMRDATGCDLRENSVEGDIGVLSARLSCPD
;
A
#
# COMPACT_ATOMS: atom_id res chain seq x y z
N MET A 1 32.00 -9.05 -3.22
CA MET A 1 31.36 -7.80 -2.76
C MET A 1 30.21 -7.34 -3.67
N ARG A 2 30.39 -7.25 -5.00
CA ARG A 2 29.32 -6.85 -5.95
C ARG A 2 28.08 -7.74 -5.92
N VAL A 3 28.25 -9.07 -5.83
CA VAL A 3 27.13 -10.03 -5.77
C VAL A 3 26.31 -9.88 -4.48
N ALA A 4 26.97 -9.66 -3.34
CA ALA A 4 26.28 -9.42 -2.07
C ALA A 4 25.46 -8.12 -2.11
N LEU A 5 25.98 -7.06 -2.73
CA LEU A 5 25.26 -5.80 -2.90
C LEU A 5 24.01 -5.96 -3.77
N VAL A 6 24.10 -6.68 -4.88
CA VAL A 6 22.94 -6.97 -5.75
C VAL A 6 21.89 -7.79 -5.00
N LEU A 7 22.32 -8.74 -4.18
CA LEU A 7 21.41 -9.56 -3.36
C LEU A 7 20.67 -8.71 -2.31
N PHE A 8 21.37 -7.81 -1.61
CA PHE A 8 20.75 -6.89 -0.64
C PHE A 8 19.74 -5.94 -1.29
N LEU A 9 20.01 -5.46 -2.51
CA LEU A 9 19.07 -4.59 -3.24
C LEU A 9 17.78 -5.32 -3.65
N MET A 10 17.86 -6.62 -3.95
CA MET A 10 16.68 -7.44 -4.28
C MET A 10 15.73 -7.62 -3.09
N LEU A 11 16.25 -7.69 -1.86
CA LEU A 11 15.38 -7.80 -0.67
C LEU A 11 14.61 -6.51 -0.38
N ALA A 12 15.16 -5.34 -0.74
CA ALA A 12 14.50 -4.06 -0.52
C ALA A 12 13.35 -3.77 -1.51
N ALA A 13 13.31 -4.47 -2.65
CA ALA A 13 12.28 -4.25 -3.68
C ALA A 13 10.88 -4.77 -3.29
N CYS A 14 10.77 -5.58 -2.22
CA CYS A 14 9.52 -6.25 -1.84
C CYS A 14 8.43 -5.32 -1.29
N ASP A 15 8.79 -4.10 -0.87
CA ASP A 15 7.86 -3.03 -0.46
C ASP A 15 7.90 -1.83 -1.42
N SER A 16 8.31 -2.03 -2.67
CA SER A 16 8.35 -0.92 -3.64
C SER A 16 6.96 -0.66 -4.24
N PRO A 17 6.52 0.61 -4.33
CA PRO A 17 5.23 0.93 -4.91
C PRO A 17 5.26 0.80 -6.44
N SER A 18 4.07 0.82 -7.06
CA SER A 18 3.96 0.90 -8.51
C SER A 18 4.76 2.09 -9.11
N PRO A 19 5.33 1.96 -10.33
CA PRO A 19 6.23 2.99 -10.90
C PRO A 19 5.62 4.41 -10.98
N GLN A 20 4.28 4.50 -11.06
CA GLN A 20 3.54 5.76 -11.07
C GLN A 20 3.64 6.52 -9.73
N LEU A 21 4.04 5.86 -8.65
CA LEU A 21 4.28 6.42 -7.32
C LEU A 21 5.78 6.62 -7.03
N GLY A 22 6.65 6.61 -8.05
CA GLY A 22 8.10 6.48 -7.96
C GLY A 22 8.91 7.56 -7.21
N ARG A 23 8.28 8.43 -6.42
CA ARG A 23 8.88 9.34 -5.41
C ARG A 23 7.98 9.58 -4.19
N ALA A 24 6.92 8.79 -4.03
CA ALA A 24 6.01 8.89 -2.89
C ALA A 24 6.76 8.61 -1.58
N GLU A 25 6.48 9.38 -0.54
CA GLU A 25 6.97 9.05 0.79
C GLU A 25 6.08 7.97 1.43
N PRO A 26 6.67 6.90 1.99
CA PRO A 26 5.91 5.84 2.62
C PRO A 26 5.36 6.28 3.98
N THR A 27 4.07 6.07 4.19
CA THR A 27 3.43 6.16 5.51
C THR A 27 3.20 4.76 6.05
N LYS A 28 3.90 4.40 7.13
CA LYS A 28 3.77 3.08 7.77
C LYS A 28 2.74 3.13 8.89
N LEU A 29 1.81 2.19 8.90
CA LEU A 29 0.81 2.08 9.96
C LEU A 29 0.39 0.62 10.19
N THR A 30 -0.31 0.40 11.30
CA THR A 30 -0.90 -0.90 11.62
C THR A 30 -2.42 -0.80 11.56
N ARG A 31 -3.07 -1.68 10.80
CA ARG A 31 -4.54 -1.75 10.75
C ARG A 31 -5.01 -3.19 10.61
N GLY A 32 -6.00 -3.58 11.41
CA GLY A 32 -6.56 -4.93 11.39
C GLY A 32 -5.54 -6.03 11.76
N GLY A 33 -4.49 -5.69 12.51
CA GLY A 33 -3.42 -6.63 12.88
C GLY A 33 -2.31 -6.80 11.83
N TYR A 34 -2.32 -6.01 10.75
CA TYR A 34 -1.29 -6.05 9.72
C TYR A 34 -0.48 -4.77 9.70
N GLU A 35 0.82 -4.91 9.44
CA GLU A 35 1.68 -3.82 9.02
C GLU A 35 1.38 -3.47 7.57
N ILE A 36 1.15 -2.18 7.31
CA ILE A 36 0.78 -1.68 5.99
C ILE A 36 1.66 -0.47 5.69
N THR A 37 2.28 -0.46 4.52
CA THR A 37 2.90 0.73 3.95
C THR A 37 1.93 1.38 2.98
N VAL A 38 1.58 2.64 3.20
CA VAL A 38 0.77 3.44 2.29
C VAL A 38 1.66 4.42 1.54
N TRP A 39 1.56 4.40 0.23
CA TRP A 39 2.28 5.28 -0.69
C TRP A 39 1.27 6.24 -1.32
N ARG A 40 1.61 7.53 -1.34
CA ARG A 40 0.78 8.55 -1.98
C ARG A 40 1.62 9.44 -2.88
N ALA A 41 1.13 9.68 -4.10
CA ALA A 41 1.61 10.76 -4.96
C ALA A 41 0.42 11.38 -5.68
N ASP A 42 0.30 12.71 -5.64
CA ASP A 42 -0.82 13.46 -6.20
C ASP A 42 -2.18 12.91 -5.70
N ASP A 43 -3.03 12.49 -6.64
CA ASP A 43 -4.32 11.84 -6.40
C ASP A 43 -4.24 10.31 -6.45
N ARG A 44 -3.05 9.71 -6.43
CA ARG A 44 -2.86 8.25 -6.42
C ARG A 44 -2.44 7.79 -5.03
N VAL A 45 -2.97 6.63 -4.64
CA VAL A 45 -2.60 5.98 -3.39
C VAL A 45 -2.48 4.47 -3.60
N GLU A 46 -1.57 3.85 -2.86
CA GLU A 46 -1.37 2.40 -2.84
C GLU A 46 -1.10 1.96 -1.40
N ALA A 47 -1.73 0.87 -0.98
CA ALA A 47 -1.48 0.22 0.30
C ALA A 47 -0.89 -1.17 0.06
N ILE A 48 0.30 -1.40 0.60
CA ILE A 48 1.01 -2.68 0.56
C ILE A 48 0.92 -3.31 1.94
N ARG A 49 0.37 -4.53 2.01
CA ARG A 49 0.26 -5.31 3.24
C ARG A 49 1.47 -6.20 3.42
N HIS A 50 2.08 -6.12 4.59
CA HIS A 50 3.19 -6.96 4.99
C HIS A 50 2.75 -8.20 5.76
N GLY A 51 3.65 -9.18 5.82
CA GLY A 51 3.45 -10.41 6.57
C GLY A 51 2.42 -11.38 5.97
N PHE A 52 2.11 -12.42 6.73
CA PHE A 52 1.23 -13.51 6.31
C PHE A 52 -0.24 -13.21 6.61
N ALA A 53 -1.11 -13.39 5.60
CA ALA A 53 -2.57 -13.34 5.77
C ALA A 53 -3.15 -14.75 5.80
N ARG A 54 -4.01 -15.04 6.78
CA ARG A 54 -4.72 -16.33 6.83
C ARG A 54 -5.88 -16.29 5.84
N ARG A 55 -6.29 -17.46 5.35
CA ARG A 55 -7.43 -17.57 4.42
C ARG A 55 -8.72 -16.97 4.98
N ALA A 56 -8.94 -17.07 6.29
CA ALA A 56 -10.10 -16.52 6.97
C ALA A 56 -10.17 -14.98 6.92
N ASP A 57 -9.03 -14.32 6.74
CA ASP A 57 -8.94 -12.85 6.81
C ASP A 57 -9.28 -12.19 5.46
N LYS A 58 -9.20 -12.95 4.36
CA LYS A 58 -9.42 -12.48 2.98
C LYS A 58 -10.67 -11.61 2.79
N PRO A 59 -11.85 -11.94 3.37
CA PRO A 59 -13.06 -11.15 3.16
C PRO A 59 -12.96 -9.70 3.65
N HIS A 60 -12.15 -9.45 4.69
CA HIS A 60 -12.06 -8.14 5.34
C HIS A 60 -10.81 -7.34 4.93
N LEU A 61 -9.80 -8.01 4.38
CA LEU A 61 -8.51 -7.40 4.06
C LEU A 61 -8.61 -6.23 3.09
N ARG A 62 -9.43 -6.34 2.05
CA ARG A 62 -9.63 -5.25 1.09
C ARG A 62 -10.14 -3.98 1.79
N ALA A 63 -11.15 -4.12 2.65
CA ALA A 63 -11.68 -3.01 3.43
C ALA A 63 -10.65 -2.45 4.44
N THR A 64 -9.80 -3.31 5.01
CA THR A 64 -8.68 -2.90 5.89
C THR A 64 -7.67 -2.03 5.14
N LEU A 65 -7.27 -2.42 3.92
CA LEU A 65 -6.36 -1.61 3.09
C LEU A 65 -6.99 -0.29 2.67
N MET A 66 -8.27 -0.28 2.28
CA MET A 66 -8.99 0.96 1.98
C MET A 66 -9.03 1.91 3.19
N ARG A 67 -9.28 1.40 4.40
CA ARG A 67 -9.21 2.20 5.63
C ARG A 67 -7.80 2.74 5.87
N ALA A 68 -6.77 1.91 5.72
CA ALA A 68 -5.39 2.34 5.86
C ALA A 68 -5.04 3.51 4.92
N MET A 69 -5.50 3.47 3.66
CA MET A 69 -5.31 4.60 2.74
C MET A 69 -5.98 5.88 3.23
N ARG A 70 -7.23 5.79 3.73
CA ARG A 70 -7.93 6.97 4.28
C ARG A 70 -7.24 7.51 5.54
N ASP A 71 -6.84 6.61 6.43
CA ASP A 71 -6.14 6.96 7.67
C ASP A 71 -4.81 7.68 7.38
N ALA A 72 -4.04 7.19 6.40
CA ALA A 72 -2.75 7.75 6.05
C ALA A 72 -2.84 9.08 5.29
N THR A 73 -3.90 9.29 4.51
CA THR A 73 -4.00 10.42 3.58
C THR A 73 -4.95 11.51 4.05
N GLY A 74 -5.89 11.20 4.95
CA GLY A 74 -6.99 12.07 5.34
C GLY A 74 -8.03 12.29 4.24
N CYS A 75 -7.90 11.61 3.09
CA CYS A 75 -8.76 11.77 1.93
C CYS A 75 -9.65 10.54 1.74
N ASP A 76 -10.77 10.72 1.03
CA ASP A 76 -11.59 9.60 0.58
C ASP A 76 -11.03 8.97 -0.71
N LEU A 77 -11.51 7.76 -1.02
CA LEU A 77 -11.19 7.08 -2.27
C LEU A 77 -12.26 7.39 -3.31
N ARG A 78 -11.84 7.80 -4.51
CA ARG A 78 -12.74 8.06 -5.64
C ARG A 78 -13.50 6.79 -6.01
N GLU A 79 -14.79 6.92 -6.25
CA GLU A 79 -15.66 5.79 -6.63
C GLU A 79 -15.10 5.04 -7.84
N ASN A 80 -15.24 3.71 -7.81
CA ASN A 80 -14.81 2.80 -8.89
C ASN A 80 -13.32 2.88 -9.27
N SER A 81 -12.46 3.49 -8.44
CA SER A 81 -11.01 3.58 -8.71
C SER A 81 -10.16 2.53 -8.02
N VAL A 82 -10.76 1.72 -7.15
CA VAL A 82 -10.02 0.77 -6.29
C VAL A 82 -9.70 -0.51 -7.07
N GLU A 83 -8.41 -0.80 -7.25
CA GLU A 83 -7.89 -1.91 -8.06
C GLU A 83 -6.82 -2.69 -7.29
N GLY A 84 -6.49 -3.89 -7.75
CA GLY A 84 -5.50 -4.77 -7.12
C GLY A 84 -6.10 -5.84 -6.20
N ASP A 85 -5.24 -6.47 -5.41
CA ASP A 85 -5.54 -7.63 -4.56
C ASP A 85 -5.46 -7.31 -3.05
N ILE A 86 -5.31 -8.34 -2.21
CA ILE A 86 -5.26 -8.22 -0.74
C ILE A 86 -3.83 -8.07 -0.18
N GLY A 87 -2.82 -8.12 -1.04
CA GLY A 87 -1.43 -7.80 -0.75
C GLY A 87 -1.09 -6.39 -1.19
N VAL A 88 -1.56 -5.97 -2.36
CA VAL A 88 -1.37 -4.60 -2.89
C VAL A 88 -2.68 -4.08 -3.43
N LEU A 89 -3.12 -2.93 -2.91
CA LEU A 89 -4.36 -2.28 -3.31
C LEU A 89 -4.10 -0.82 -3.67
N SER A 90 -4.53 -0.41 -4.85
CA SER A 90 -4.32 0.95 -5.35
C SER A 90 -5.66 1.65 -5.60
N ALA A 91 -5.67 2.97 -5.52
CA ALA A 91 -6.87 3.77 -5.76
C ALA A 91 -6.53 5.21 -6.18
N ARG A 92 -7.55 5.97 -6.55
CA ARG A 92 -7.47 7.43 -6.65
C ARG A 92 -8.07 8.10 -5.41
N LEU A 93 -7.48 9.21 -4.98
CA LEU A 93 -7.94 10.02 -3.87
C LEU A 93 -8.94 11.09 -4.33
N SER A 94 -9.85 11.43 -3.43
CA SER A 94 -10.72 12.60 -3.47
C SER A 94 -10.51 13.34 -2.15
N CYS A 95 -9.64 14.35 -2.17
CA CYS A 95 -9.33 15.15 -0.99
C CYS A 95 -10.26 16.37 -0.93
N PRO A 96 -10.71 16.78 0.27
CA PRO A 96 -11.33 18.08 0.44
C PRO A 96 -10.30 19.18 0.09
N ASP A 97 -10.79 20.29 -0.49
CA ASP A 97 -9.98 21.47 -0.83
C ASP A 97 -9.37 22.14 0.41
#